data_AF-A0A3B6RSX6-F1
#
_entry.id   AF-A0A3B6RSX6-F1
#
_cell.length_a   1.000
_cell.length_b   1.000
_cell.length_c   1.000
_cell.angle_alpha   90.00
_cell.angle_beta   90.00
_cell.angle_gamma   90.00
#
_symmetry.space_group_name_H-M   'P 1'
#
loop_
_entity.id
_entity.type
_entity.pdbx_description
1 polymer ?
#
loop_
_entity_poly.entity_id
_entity_poly.type
_entity_poly.pdbx_seq_one_letter_code
_entity_poly.pdbx_strand_id
1 'polypeptide(L)'
;MDEITVASSALPDDVVLEVLMRVPDAGTLFRCAAVCKRWRGLIVDRSFLRRRWAASASYFSGFFARERRCQGEHDDDVAEASSPPIFVPVPRSAASPAPARYPLTSFLVPDMAGLLAGSEPLTARNGLLLVRLSPCAAGGGGPIRLAACNLIAGTCDVLPPLDSGSSSPVGYTILTGEDCFSSPPPSPAPNYSTFFKVLIFGLRHIRTGRLGHGHYNLHMFSSSSSSWSSRIEFDDFYITRGDNGEQWPYMEHSIVVDRGVAHYLLTKWPDQHRLPSYTVDMKGYVCVRELCLSSNEPTADTHLLALVGGERSLFLMFAEESLRMEIWTFRGDDGHDNLDWIYKGVMELKPPKNRRIDDVLWVWLGEKSNTLLIMDWDLRAYLANLETGAMEEMTELFYNTVPNAVPVEIDWPALFRTRLGRHIC
;
A
#
# COMPACT_ATOMS: atom_id res chain seq x y z
N MET A 1 -64.94 -14.32 -28.81
CA MET A 1 -64.61 -13.02 -28.16
C MET A 1 -63.34 -13.33 -27.42
N ASP A 2 -62.22 -13.22 -28.13
CA ASP A 2 -60.93 -13.78 -27.73
C ASP A 2 -60.21 -12.78 -26.83
N GLU A 3 -60.01 -13.20 -25.58
CA GLU A 3 -59.25 -12.49 -24.58
C GLU A 3 -57.77 -12.85 -24.78
N ILE A 4 -57.09 -12.10 -25.66
CA ILE A 4 -55.62 -12.17 -25.79
C ILE A 4 -55.04 -11.38 -24.61
N THR A 5 -54.83 -12.04 -23.48
CA THR A 5 -53.86 -11.59 -22.48
C THR A 5 -52.47 -11.69 -23.11
N VAL A 6 -51.97 -10.57 -23.65
CA VAL A 6 -50.57 -10.41 -24.02
C VAL A 6 -49.75 -10.46 -22.73
N ALA A 7 -49.25 -11.66 -22.41
CA ALA A 7 -48.18 -11.82 -21.44
C ALA A 7 -47.02 -10.94 -21.92
N SER A 8 -46.66 -9.92 -21.13
CA SER A 8 -45.47 -9.11 -21.36
C SER A 8 -44.27 -10.05 -21.50
N SER A 9 -43.78 -10.23 -22.74
CA SER A 9 -42.62 -11.07 -23.04
C SER A 9 -41.37 -10.36 -22.53
N ALA A 10 -41.12 -10.49 -21.23
CA ALA A 10 -39.90 -9.99 -20.63
C ALA A 10 -38.72 -10.72 -21.28
N LEU A 11 -37.76 -9.96 -21.82
CA LEU A 11 -36.51 -10.49 -22.39
C LEU A 11 -35.88 -11.50 -21.43
N PRO A 12 -35.33 -12.64 -21.90
CA PRO A 12 -34.59 -13.60 -21.07
C PRO A 12 -33.37 -13.00 -20.36
N ASP A 13 -32.96 -13.56 -19.23
CA ASP A 13 -31.84 -13.03 -18.41
C ASP A 13 -30.50 -13.05 -19.14
N ASP A 14 -30.23 -14.08 -19.94
CA ASP A 14 -29.04 -14.21 -20.79
C ASP A 14 -28.94 -13.07 -21.81
N VAL A 15 -30.05 -12.70 -22.44
CA VAL A 15 -30.09 -11.58 -23.39
C VAL A 15 -29.87 -10.24 -22.67
N VAL A 16 -30.47 -10.07 -21.49
CA VAL A 16 -30.25 -8.86 -20.66
C VAL A 16 -28.80 -8.75 -20.22
N LEU A 17 -28.16 -9.84 -19.80
CA LEU A 17 -26.74 -9.87 -19.43
C LEU A 17 -25.84 -9.45 -20.61
N GLU A 18 -26.13 -9.93 -21.82
CA GLU A 18 -25.38 -9.56 -23.03
C GLU A 18 -25.50 -8.06 -23.38
N VAL A 19 -26.68 -7.46 -23.15
CA VAL A 19 -26.86 -6.01 -23.29
C VAL A 19 -26.07 -5.26 -22.22
N LEU A 20 -26.16 -5.69 -20.96
CA LEU A 20 -25.45 -5.07 -19.83
C LEU A 20 -23.93 -5.17 -19.98
N MET A 21 -23.41 -6.26 -20.55
CA MET A 21 -21.98 -6.44 -20.85
C MET A 21 -21.45 -5.41 -21.86
N ARG A 22 -22.31 -4.93 -22.77
CA ARG A 22 -21.96 -3.94 -23.80
C ARG A 22 -22.01 -2.49 -23.30
N VAL A 23 -22.50 -2.25 -22.09
CA VAL A 23 -22.52 -0.91 -21.49
C VAL A 23 -21.07 -0.46 -21.24
N PRO A 24 -20.60 0.65 -21.86
CA PRO A 24 -19.18 0.97 -21.92
C PRO A 24 -18.60 1.42 -20.57
N ASP A 25 -19.37 2.15 -19.77
CA ASP A 25 -18.90 2.77 -18.53
C ASP A 25 -19.60 2.23 -17.27
N ALA A 26 -18.87 2.23 -16.16
CA ALA A 26 -19.37 1.73 -14.88
C ALA A 26 -20.54 2.58 -14.32
N GLY A 27 -20.56 3.89 -14.59
CA GLY A 27 -21.62 4.78 -14.11
C GLY A 27 -22.98 4.50 -14.75
N THR A 28 -23.00 4.18 -16.05
CA THR A 28 -24.19 3.72 -16.75
C THR A 28 -24.62 2.35 -16.26
N LEU A 29 -23.67 1.45 -15.98
CA LEU A 29 -23.99 0.15 -15.37
C LEU A 29 -24.61 0.30 -13.96
N PHE A 30 -24.13 1.25 -13.14
CA PHE A 30 -24.75 1.63 -11.87
C PHE A 30 -26.19 2.12 -12.07
N ARG A 31 -26.43 2.99 -13.06
CA ARG A 31 -27.77 3.47 -13.40
C ARG A 31 -28.67 2.33 -13.86
N CYS A 32 -28.17 1.38 -14.65
CA CYS A 32 -28.90 0.17 -15.05
C CYS A 32 -29.32 -0.68 -13.84
N ALA A 33 -28.42 -0.84 -12.84
CA ALA A 33 -28.73 -1.55 -11.61
C ALA A 33 -29.80 -0.84 -10.75
N ALA A 34 -29.95 0.48 -10.90
CA ALA A 34 -31.00 1.24 -10.22
C ALA A 34 -32.39 1.13 -10.89
N VAL A 35 -32.48 0.61 -12.13
CA VAL A 35 -33.75 0.53 -12.88
C VAL A 35 -34.74 -0.45 -12.24
N CYS A 36 -34.30 -1.68 -11.94
CA CYS A 36 -35.16 -2.67 -11.30
C CYS A 36 -34.37 -3.73 -10.52
N LYS A 37 -35.05 -4.42 -9.59
CA LYS A 37 -34.46 -5.49 -8.76
C LYS A 37 -33.87 -6.63 -9.59
N ARG A 38 -34.49 -6.97 -10.73
CA ARG A 38 -34.03 -8.03 -11.63
C ARG A 38 -32.67 -7.68 -12.24
N TRP A 39 -32.55 -6.50 -12.84
CA TRP A 39 -31.28 -6.02 -13.42
C TRP A 39 -30.21 -5.86 -12.35
N ARG A 40 -30.57 -5.35 -11.18
CA ARG A 40 -29.67 -5.29 -10.03
C ARG A 40 -29.13 -6.67 -9.66
N GLY A 41 -30.00 -7.68 -9.56
CA GLY A 41 -29.60 -9.05 -9.23
C GLY A 41 -28.61 -9.62 -10.23
N LEU A 42 -28.86 -9.43 -11.53
CA LEU A 42 -27.97 -9.84 -12.62
C LEU A 42 -26.61 -9.12 -12.57
N ILE A 43 -26.62 -7.81 -12.30
CA ILE A 43 -25.41 -6.98 -12.27
C ILE A 43 -24.54 -7.26 -11.04
N VAL A 44 -25.16 -7.55 -9.88
CA VAL A 44 -24.44 -7.85 -8.63
C VAL A 44 -23.89 -9.29 -8.61
N ASP A 45 -24.33 -10.13 -9.54
CA ASP A 45 -23.84 -11.49 -9.66
C ASP A 45 -22.31 -11.55 -9.89
N ARG A 46 -21.64 -12.44 -9.15
CA ARG A 46 -20.17 -12.55 -9.21
C ARG A 46 -19.69 -13.01 -10.58
N SER A 47 -20.44 -13.85 -11.29
CA SER A 47 -20.04 -14.34 -12.61
C SER A 47 -20.14 -13.25 -13.67
N PHE A 48 -21.12 -12.35 -13.55
CA PHE A 48 -21.25 -11.18 -14.41
C PHE A 48 -20.10 -10.19 -14.18
N LEU A 49 -19.84 -9.81 -12.92
CA LEU A 49 -18.76 -8.86 -12.59
C LEU A 49 -17.38 -9.38 -13.02
N ARG A 50 -17.10 -10.68 -12.82
CA ARG A 50 -15.85 -11.33 -13.29
C ARG A 50 -15.75 -11.41 -14.81
N ARG A 51 -16.87 -11.57 -15.52
CA ARG A 51 -16.88 -11.48 -16.99
C ARG A 51 -16.65 -10.05 -17.47
N ARG A 52 -17.25 -9.06 -16.79
CA ARG A 52 -17.15 -7.65 -17.14
C ARG A 52 -15.75 -7.10 -16.91
N TRP A 53 -15.14 -7.49 -15.80
CA TRP A 53 -13.77 -7.17 -15.43
C TRP A 53 -12.99 -8.47 -15.32
N ALA A 54 -12.23 -8.83 -16.36
CA ALA A 54 -11.31 -9.97 -16.33
C ALA A 54 -10.37 -9.87 -15.11
N ALA A 55 -9.80 -10.98 -14.64
CA ALA A 55 -9.05 -11.03 -13.37
C ALA A 55 -7.93 -9.96 -13.24
N SER A 56 -7.20 -9.67 -14.32
CA SER A 56 -6.18 -8.62 -14.37
C SER A 56 -6.74 -7.19 -14.50
N ALA A 57 -7.97 -7.04 -15.01
CA ALA A 57 -8.67 -5.76 -15.14
C ALA A 57 -9.64 -5.48 -13.97
N SER A 58 -9.72 -6.40 -13.00
CA SER A 58 -10.58 -6.32 -11.81
C SER A 58 -10.04 -5.35 -10.76
N TYR A 59 -8.75 -5.01 -10.83
CA TYR A 59 -8.15 -4.06 -9.92
C TYR A 59 -7.99 -2.70 -10.58
N PHE A 60 -8.37 -1.68 -9.85
CA PHE A 60 -8.12 -0.29 -10.19
C PHE A 60 -6.92 0.19 -9.40
N SER A 61 -5.80 0.35 -10.10
CA SER A 61 -4.53 0.78 -9.53
C SER A 61 -4.41 2.30 -9.54
N GLY A 62 -3.84 2.83 -8.47
CA GLY A 62 -3.54 4.24 -8.33
C GLY A 62 -2.70 4.47 -7.10
N PHE A 63 -2.59 5.73 -6.69
CA PHE A 63 -1.84 6.10 -5.50
C PHE A 63 -2.61 7.17 -4.73
N PHE A 64 -2.55 7.07 -3.40
CA PHE A 64 -2.95 8.16 -2.52
C PHE A 64 -1.72 9.01 -2.21
N ALA A 65 -1.84 10.32 -2.38
CA ALA A 65 -0.80 11.26 -1.99
C ALA A 65 -1.41 12.50 -1.35
N ARG A 66 -0.61 13.22 -0.58
CA ARG A 66 -1.00 14.55 -0.09
C ARG A 66 -0.80 15.56 -1.22
N GLU A 67 -1.84 16.35 -1.48
CA GLU A 67 -1.75 17.45 -2.43
C GLU A 67 -0.98 18.63 -1.81
N ARG A 68 0.02 19.12 -2.53
CA ARG A 68 0.80 20.32 -2.23
C ARG A 68 0.14 21.48 -2.98
N ARG A 69 -0.54 22.37 -2.28
CA ARG A 69 -0.96 23.64 -2.89
C ARG A 69 0.27 24.54 -2.99
N CYS A 70 0.67 24.90 -4.20
CA CYS A 70 1.68 25.94 -4.39
C CYS A 70 1.07 27.26 -3.93
N GLN A 71 1.61 27.83 -2.84
CA GLN A 71 1.33 29.21 -2.46
C GLN A 71 1.76 30.13 -3.61
N GLY A 72 0.84 30.96 -4.09
CA GLY A 72 1.25 32.19 -4.78
C GLY A 72 2.03 33.06 -3.81
N GLU A 73 2.91 33.91 -4.34
CA GLU A 73 3.89 34.76 -3.62
C GLU A 73 3.29 35.82 -2.68
N HIS A 74 2.12 35.61 -2.08
CA HIS A 74 1.57 36.49 -1.05
C HIS A 74 1.47 35.73 0.27
N ASP A 75 2.43 36.04 1.13
CA ASP A 75 2.34 35.95 2.58
C ASP A 75 1.02 36.58 3.03
N ASP A 76 0.09 35.74 3.47
CA ASP A 76 -0.86 36.08 4.54
C ASP A 76 -1.20 34.79 5.28
N ASP A 77 -0.78 34.75 6.55
CA ASP A 77 -0.97 33.70 7.55
C ASP A 77 -2.46 33.41 7.81
N VAL A 78 -3.07 32.61 6.94
CA VAL A 78 -4.25 31.82 7.28
C VAL A 78 -3.86 30.38 7.08
N ALA A 79 -3.79 29.61 8.17
CA ALA A 79 -3.60 28.16 8.14
C ALA A 79 -4.72 27.53 7.31
N GLU A 80 -4.48 27.43 6.00
CA GLU A 80 -5.46 26.98 5.03
C GLU A 80 -5.82 25.53 5.36
N ALA A 81 -7.12 25.23 5.42
CA ALA A 81 -7.63 23.92 5.79
C ALA A 81 -6.98 22.85 4.91
N SER A 82 -6.09 22.06 5.50
CA SER A 82 -5.33 21.05 4.75
C SER A 82 -6.32 20.05 4.14
N SER A 83 -6.24 19.82 2.83
CA SER A 83 -7.11 18.86 2.14
C SER A 83 -6.83 17.42 2.59
N PRO A 84 -7.81 16.50 2.47
CA PRO A 84 -7.56 15.08 2.64
C PRO A 84 -6.67 14.55 1.51
N PRO A 85 -6.00 13.39 1.70
CA PRO A 85 -5.24 12.72 0.65
C PRO A 85 -6.07 12.53 -0.62
N ILE A 86 -5.43 12.68 -1.77
CA ILE A 86 -6.04 12.51 -3.09
C ILE A 86 -5.60 11.19 -3.70
N PHE A 87 -6.56 10.48 -4.28
CA PHE A 87 -6.32 9.34 -5.14
C PHE A 87 -6.07 9.81 -6.57
N VAL A 88 -4.94 9.39 -7.13
CA VAL A 88 -4.58 9.58 -8.53
C VAL A 88 -4.55 8.22 -9.20
N PRO A 89 -5.46 7.93 -10.14
CA PRO A 89 -5.44 6.66 -10.86
C PRO A 89 -4.24 6.54 -11.80
N VAL A 90 -3.70 5.34 -11.91
CA VAL A 90 -2.73 5.00 -12.97
C VAL A 90 -3.49 4.96 -14.31
N PRO A 91 -3.10 5.77 -15.31
CA PRO A 91 -3.64 5.68 -16.65
C PRO A 91 -3.45 4.26 -17.21
N ARG A 92 -4.48 3.72 -17.86
CA ARG A 92 -4.38 2.43 -18.56
C ARG A 92 -3.64 2.53 -19.91
N SER A 93 -3.35 3.74 -20.36
CA SER A 93 -2.61 4.05 -21.59
C SER A 93 -2.08 5.48 -21.55
N ALA A 94 -0.86 5.69 -22.04
CA ALA A 94 -0.19 6.99 -22.17
C ALA A 94 -1.00 8.05 -22.94
N ALA A 95 -1.89 7.61 -23.85
CA ALA A 95 -2.75 8.49 -24.65
C ALA A 95 -4.04 8.93 -23.93
N SER A 96 -4.23 8.51 -22.67
CA SER A 96 -5.43 8.87 -21.91
C SER A 96 -5.38 10.33 -21.46
N PRO A 97 -6.51 11.04 -21.39
CA PRO A 97 -6.59 12.35 -20.76
C PRO A 97 -6.03 12.33 -19.34
N ALA A 98 -5.59 13.49 -18.84
CA ALA A 98 -5.11 13.62 -17.48
C ALA A 98 -6.12 12.99 -16.49
N PRO A 99 -5.67 12.08 -15.60
CA PRO A 99 -6.57 11.34 -14.75
C PRO A 99 -7.30 12.27 -13.77
N ALA A 100 -8.61 12.09 -13.66
CA ALA A 100 -9.39 12.75 -12.62
C ALA A 100 -8.85 12.35 -11.23
N ARG A 101 -8.62 13.35 -10.38
CA ARG A 101 -8.16 13.18 -9.01
C ARG A 101 -9.37 13.11 -8.08
N TYR A 102 -9.35 12.20 -7.12
CA TYR A 102 -10.49 11.98 -6.20
C TYR A 102 -10.01 12.12 -4.75
N PRO A 103 -10.61 13.00 -3.93
CA PRO A 103 -10.25 13.03 -2.52
C PRO A 103 -10.62 11.71 -1.84
N LEU A 104 -9.88 11.31 -0.80
CA LEU A 104 -10.13 10.10 -0.02
C LEU A 104 -11.56 10.04 0.50
N THR A 105 -12.15 11.19 0.82
CA THR A 105 -13.55 11.31 1.25
C THR A 105 -14.56 10.81 0.21
N SER A 106 -14.24 10.82 -1.09
CA SER A 106 -15.08 10.23 -2.14
C SER A 106 -15.24 8.72 -1.99
N PHE A 107 -14.28 8.06 -1.33
CA PHE A 107 -14.34 6.64 -1.01
C PHE A 107 -14.96 6.38 0.37
N LEU A 108 -15.38 7.40 1.12
CA LEU A 108 -15.86 7.24 2.49
C LEU A 108 -17.29 7.78 2.62
N VAL A 109 -17.88 7.61 3.81
CA VAL A 109 -19.18 8.24 4.14
C VAL A 109 -18.95 9.76 4.30
N PRO A 110 -19.91 10.63 3.89
CA PRO A 110 -19.71 12.08 3.75
C PRO A 110 -19.22 12.85 4.99
N ASP A 111 -19.32 12.28 6.20
CA ASP A 111 -19.03 12.97 7.46
C ASP A 111 -17.53 12.93 7.89
N MET A 112 -16.65 12.36 7.06
CA MET A 112 -15.24 12.14 7.43
C MET A 112 -14.27 13.23 6.94
N ALA A 113 -14.77 14.29 6.30
CA ALA A 113 -13.92 15.29 5.65
C ALA A 113 -13.04 16.08 6.63
N GLY A 114 -13.60 16.50 7.78
CA GLY A 114 -12.84 17.23 8.79
C GLY A 114 -11.78 16.38 9.49
N LEU A 115 -12.08 15.10 9.71
CA LEU A 115 -11.16 14.16 10.37
C LEU A 115 -9.89 13.91 9.53
N LEU A 116 -10.05 13.83 8.22
CA LEU A 116 -8.98 13.45 7.28
C LEU A 116 -8.23 14.64 6.72
N ALA A 117 -8.62 15.87 7.08
CA ALA A 117 -7.94 17.09 6.70
C ALA A 117 -6.45 17.03 7.10
N GLY A 118 -5.56 17.11 6.12
CA GLY A 118 -4.11 17.03 6.32
C GLY A 118 -3.60 15.69 6.82
N SER A 119 -4.40 14.63 6.73
CA SER A 119 -3.89 13.29 6.98
C SER A 119 -2.84 12.87 5.94
N GLU A 120 -1.93 11.99 6.35
CA GLU A 120 -0.84 11.46 5.53
C GLU A 120 -1.09 9.98 5.26
N PRO A 121 -1.13 9.52 4.00
CA PRO A 121 -1.22 8.10 3.70
C PRO A 121 0.10 7.40 4.06
N LEU A 122 0.02 6.21 4.67
CA LEU A 122 1.20 5.47 5.15
C LEU A 122 1.43 4.15 4.41
N THR A 123 0.38 3.37 4.20
CA THR A 123 0.45 2.04 3.57
C THR A 123 -0.97 1.58 3.20
N ALA A 124 -1.09 0.64 2.27
CA ALA A 124 -2.37 0.05 1.92
C ALA A 124 -2.24 -1.45 1.64
N ARG A 125 -3.29 -2.20 1.98
CA ARG A 125 -3.37 -3.64 1.70
C ARG A 125 -4.82 -4.09 1.63
N ASN A 126 -5.17 -4.90 0.62
CA ASN A 126 -6.49 -5.52 0.44
C ASN A 126 -7.67 -4.55 0.65
N GLY A 127 -7.59 -3.36 0.03
CA GLY A 127 -8.64 -2.33 0.11
C GLY A 127 -8.68 -1.51 1.40
N LEU A 128 -7.77 -1.73 2.35
CA LEU A 128 -7.53 -0.88 3.51
C LEU A 128 -6.39 0.10 3.23
N LEU A 129 -6.59 1.37 3.57
CA LEU A 129 -5.57 2.42 3.55
C LEU A 129 -5.35 2.91 4.98
N LEU A 130 -4.12 2.83 5.48
CA LEU A 130 -3.74 3.43 6.76
C LEU A 130 -3.31 4.87 6.53
N VAL A 131 -3.88 5.78 7.33
CA VAL A 131 -3.51 7.19 7.33
C VAL A 131 -3.08 7.65 8.72
N ARG A 132 -2.08 8.53 8.77
CA ARG A 132 -1.73 9.30 9.96
C ARG A 132 -2.61 10.55 9.99
N LEU A 133 -3.34 10.74 11.08
CA LEU A 133 -4.16 11.94 11.26
C LEU A 133 -3.28 13.12 11.67
N SER A 134 -3.60 14.31 11.17
CA SER A 134 -2.86 15.54 11.52
C SER A 134 -2.91 15.80 13.03
N PRO A 135 -1.80 16.23 13.66
CA PRO A 135 -1.81 16.64 15.06
C PRO A 135 -2.80 17.80 15.26
N CYS A 136 -3.66 17.69 16.27
CA CYS A 136 -4.65 18.72 16.56
C CYS A 136 -4.04 19.98 17.22
N ALA A 137 -2.74 19.95 17.59
CA ALA A 137 -2.06 21.05 18.27
C ALA A 137 -0.61 21.25 17.78
N ALA A 138 -0.20 22.51 17.66
CA ALA A 138 1.15 22.94 17.33
C ALA A 138 2.11 22.58 18.48
N GLY A 139 2.77 21.43 18.35
CA GLY A 139 3.77 20.94 19.31
C GLY A 139 4.10 19.50 18.97
N GLY A 140 5.24 19.29 18.31
CA GLY A 140 5.64 18.02 17.68
C GLY A 140 5.99 16.86 18.63
N GLY A 141 5.20 16.64 19.69
CA GLY A 141 5.40 15.59 20.70
C GLY A 141 4.12 14.89 21.15
N GLY A 142 3.04 14.95 20.37
CA GLY A 142 1.78 14.26 20.68
C GLY A 142 1.78 12.78 20.28
N PRO A 143 0.83 11.97 20.82
CA PRO A 143 0.72 10.56 20.45
C PRO A 143 0.39 10.39 18.97
N ILE A 144 0.86 9.29 18.38
CA ILE A 144 0.58 8.91 17.00
C ILE A 144 -0.92 8.59 16.90
N ARG A 145 -1.63 9.31 16.03
CA ARG A 145 -3.05 9.08 15.72
C ARG A 145 -3.17 8.50 14.33
N LEU A 146 -3.85 7.35 14.24
CA LEU A 146 -4.02 6.61 13.00
C LEU A 146 -5.50 6.35 12.73
N ALA A 147 -5.84 6.22 11.46
CA ALA A 147 -7.13 5.69 11.03
C ALA A 147 -6.93 4.68 9.90
N ALA A 148 -7.72 3.60 9.93
CA ALA A 148 -7.78 2.61 8.88
C ALA A 148 -9.03 2.85 8.03
N CYS A 149 -8.83 3.30 6.80
CA CYS A 149 -9.89 3.57 5.82
C CYS A 149 -10.15 2.34 4.96
N ASN A 150 -11.31 1.72 5.10
CA ASN A 150 -11.75 0.66 4.20
C ASN A 150 -12.38 1.29 2.97
N LEU A 151 -11.67 1.27 1.84
CA LEU A 151 -12.09 1.92 0.60
C LEU A 151 -13.27 1.19 -0.07
N ILE A 152 -13.34 -0.12 0.12
CA ILE A 152 -14.39 -1.00 -0.42
C ILE A 152 -15.67 -0.84 0.39
N ALA A 153 -15.56 -1.04 1.70
CA ALA A 153 -16.68 -0.87 2.62
C ALA A 153 -17.07 0.60 2.73
N GLY A 154 -16.19 1.55 2.46
CA GLY A 154 -16.38 2.97 2.65
C GLY A 154 -16.57 3.34 4.12
N THR A 155 -15.75 2.79 5.00
CA THR A 155 -15.70 3.07 6.44
C THR A 155 -14.31 3.58 6.82
N CYS A 156 -14.20 4.29 7.93
CA CYS A 156 -12.93 4.78 8.44
C CYS A 156 -12.92 4.56 9.95
N ASP A 157 -12.07 3.63 10.39
CA ASP A 157 -11.99 3.20 11.77
C ASP A 157 -10.80 3.91 12.44
N VAL A 158 -11.06 4.79 13.41
CA VAL A 158 -10.01 5.51 14.15
C VAL A 158 -9.40 4.57 15.20
N LEU A 159 -8.08 4.48 15.22
CA LEU A 159 -7.36 3.64 16.16
C LEU A 159 -7.13 4.38 17.49
N PRO A 160 -7.03 3.66 18.62
CA PRO A 160 -6.59 4.26 19.88
C PRO A 160 -5.25 4.98 19.67
N PRO A 161 -5.03 6.14 20.31
CA PRO A 161 -3.77 6.87 20.19
C PRO A 161 -2.62 6.00 20.71
N LEU A 162 -1.52 5.96 19.96
CA LEU A 162 -0.31 5.28 20.37
C LEU A 162 0.68 6.29 20.95
N ASP A 163 1.04 6.10 22.21
CA ASP A 163 2.20 6.77 22.79
C ASP A 163 3.47 6.04 22.35
N SER A 164 4.12 6.56 21.31
CA SER A 164 5.40 6.03 20.83
C SER A 164 6.56 6.40 21.77
N GLY A 165 6.34 7.26 22.77
CA GLY A 165 7.39 7.82 23.61
C GLY A 165 8.48 8.49 22.75
N SER A 166 9.75 8.24 23.06
CA SER A 166 10.90 8.74 22.30
C SER A 166 11.20 7.93 21.03
N SER A 167 10.27 7.10 20.56
CA SER A 167 10.46 6.27 19.37
C SER A 167 9.93 6.97 18.13
N SER A 168 10.79 7.04 17.10
CA SER A 168 10.42 7.50 15.77
C SER A 168 9.91 6.31 14.95
N PRO A 169 8.68 6.34 14.41
CA PRO A 169 8.21 5.30 13.52
C PRO A 169 9.01 5.33 12.22
N VAL A 170 9.50 4.16 11.81
CA VAL A 170 10.27 3.96 10.57
C VAL A 170 9.44 3.23 9.52
N GLY A 171 8.51 2.35 9.90
CA GLY A 171 7.72 1.60 8.92
C GLY A 171 6.32 1.25 9.39
N TYR A 172 5.40 1.13 8.43
CA TYR A 172 4.01 0.78 8.63
C TYR A 172 3.58 -0.35 7.71
N THR A 173 2.83 -1.32 8.23
CA THR A 173 2.12 -2.29 7.40
C THR A 173 0.80 -2.74 8.01
N ILE A 174 -0.07 -3.31 7.19
CA ILE A 174 -1.37 -3.85 7.58
C ILE A 174 -1.37 -5.35 7.31
N LEU A 175 -1.84 -6.14 8.27
CA LEU A 175 -2.22 -7.54 8.05
C LEU A 175 -3.74 -7.62 8.05
N THR A 176 -4.32 -8.32 7.09
CA THR A 176 -5.77 -8.44 6.91
C THR A 176 -6.23 -9.87 7.10
N GLY A 177 -7.55 -10.07 7.22
CA GLY A 177 -8.10 -11.42 7.31
C GLY A 177 -7.83 -12.30 6.07
N GLU A 178 -7.61 -11.69 4.90
CA GLU A 178 -7.22 -12.42 3.68
C GLU A 178 -5.80 -12.99 3.76
N ASP A 179 -4.99 -12.50 4.70
CA ASP A 179 -3.63 -12.98 4.94
C ASP A 179 -3.61 -14.17 5.93
N CYS A 180 -4.75 -14.53 6.53
CA CYS A 180 -4.87 -15.65 7.45
C CYS A 180 -5.00 -16.99 6.69
N PHE A 181 -3.88 -17.60 6.28
CA PHE A 181 -3.92 -18.87 5.53
C PHE A 181 -4.11 -20.11 6.43
N SER A 182 -3.60 -20.08 7.65
CA SER A 182 -3.56 -21.27 8.53
C SER A 182 -4.78 -21.40 9.46
N SER A 183 -5.60 -20.36 9.58
CA SER A 183 -6.79 -20.35 10.43
C SER A 183 -7.77 -19.28 9.95
N PRO A 184 -9.09 -19.45 10.16
CA PRO A 184 -10.04 -18.38 9.86
C PRO A 184 -9.67 -17.10 10.63
N PRO A 185 -9.82 -15.91 10.01
CA PRO A 185 -9.50 -14.67 10.68
C PRO A 185 -10.40 -14.47 11.91
N PRO A 186 -9.87 -13.91 13.01
CA PRO A 186 -10.68 -13.52 14.16
C PRO A 186 -11.80 -12.55 13.75
N SER A 187 -12.92 -12.60 14.45
CA SER A 187 -13.95 -11.58 14.27
C SER A 187 -13.44 -10.22 14.77
N PRO A 188 -13.68 -9.12 14.04
CA PRO A 188 -13.38 -7.78 14.53
C PRO A 188 -14.24 -7.44 15.75
N ALA A 189 -13.76 -6.53 16.59
CA ALA A 189 -14.58 -5.96 17.66
C ALA A 189 -15.73 -5.11 17.06
N PRO A 190 -16.84 -4.88 17.80
CA PRO A 190 -18.05 -4.25 17.26
C PRO A 190 -17.87 -2.86 16.63
N ASN A 191 -16.80 -2.16 16.98
CA ASN A 191 -16.43 -0.85 16.48
C ASN A 191 -15.63 -0.90 15.16
N TYR A 192 -15.25 -2.07 14.67
CA TYR A 192 -14.48 -2.24 13.44
C TYR A 192 -15.28 -3.00 12.39
N SER A 193 -15.18 -2.51 11.16
CA SER A 193 -15.91 -3.07 10.01
C SER A 193 -15.31 -4.38 9.48
N THR A 194 -14.02 -4.62 9.74
CA THR A 194 -13.27 -5.78 9.24
C THR A 194 -12.11 -6.13 10.17
N PHE A 195 -11.65 -7.38 10.10
CA PHE A 195 -10.45 -7.80 10.81
C PHE A 195 -9.19 -7.28 10.13
N PHE A 196 -8.35 -6.60 10.92
CA PHE A 196 -7.01 -6.20 10.51
C PHE A 196 -6.10 -6.04 11.73
N LYS A 197 -4.80 -6.07 11.46
CA LYS A 197 -3.75 -5.66 12.39
C LYS A 197 -2.90 -4.58 11.75
N VAL A 198 -2.41 -3.65 12.55
CA VAL A 198 -1.44 -2.63 12.10
C VAL A 198 -0.14 -2.90 12.83
N LEU A 199 0.95 -2.98 12.05
CA LEU A 199 2.31 -3.09 12.57
C LEU A 199 3.02 -1.77 12.35
N ILE A 200 3.64 -1.26 13.41
CA ILE A 200 4.50 -0.08 13.37
C ILE A 200 5.87 -0.52 13.84
N PHE A 201 6.83 -0.43 12.93
CA PHE A 201 8.24 -0.55 13.25
C PHE A 201 8.74 0.83 13.66
N GLY A 202 9.37 0.91 14.82
CA GLY A 202 9.94 2.13 15.34
C GLY A 202 11.38 1.95 15.74
N LEU A 203 12.09 3.08 15.76
CA LEU A 203 13.43 3.20 16.25
C LEU A 203 13.40 4.00 17.53
N ARG A 204 14.02 3.49 18.59
CA ARG A 204 14.17 4.21 19.85
C ARG A 204 15.63 4.54 20.07
N HIS A 205 15.92 5.82 20.19
CA HIS A 205 17.26 6.29 20.53
C HIS A 205 17.40 6.51 22.04
N ILE A 206 18.48 5.98 22.61
CA ILE A 206 18.90 6.19 23.99
C ILE A 206 20.25 6.93 23.94
N ARG A 207 20.25 8.22 24.32
CA ARG A 207 21.50 9.00 24.40
C ARG A 207 22.29 8.59 25.64
N THR A 208 23.43 7.93 25.46
CA THR A 208 24.38 7.60 26.54
C THR A 208 25.81 8.04 26.21
N GLY A 209 26.19 9.28 26.53
CA GLY A 209 27.59 9.72 26.40
C GLY A 209 28.06 9.91 24.94
N ARG A 210 29.29 9.46 24.61
CA ARG A 210 29.91 9.62 23.26
C ARG A 210 29.47 8.59 22.22
N LEU A 211 28.87 7.47 22.63
CA LEU A 211 28.25 6.48 21.74
C LEU A 211 26.74 6.45 21.99
N GLY A 212 25.94 6.66 20.94
CA GLY A 212 24.49 6.47 21.04
C GLY A 212 24.15 4.98 21.01
N HIS A 213 23.17 4.57 21.81
CA HIS A 213 22.59 3.23 21.73
C HIS A 213 21.15 3.34 21.22
N GLY A 214 20.71 2.41 20.40
CA GLY A 214 19.33 2.34 19.96
C GLY A 214 18.82 0.91 19.91
N HIS A 215 17.50 0.79 19.95
CA HIS A 215 16.80 -0.49 19.82
C HIS A 215 15.67 -0.34 18.80
N TYR A 216 15.38 -1.41 18.07
CA TYR A 216 14.14 -1.47 17.31
C TYR A 216 12.99 -1.85 18.23
N ASN A 217 11.81 -1.36 17.87
CA ASN A 217 10.59 -1.77 18.52
C ASN A 217 9.48 -2.03 17.52
N LEU A 218 8.54 -2.86 17.96
CA LEU A 218 7.33 -3.19 17.23
C LEU A 218 6.13 -2.84 18.11
N HIS A 219 5.22 -2.08 17.53
CA HIS A 219 3.89 -1.86 18.04
C HIS A 219 2.89 -2.56 17.13
N MET A 220 2.07 -3.45 17.71
CA MET A 220 1.01 -4.13 16.97
C MET A 220 -0.36 -3.74 17.54
N PHE A 221 -1.23 -3.22 16.69
CA PHE A 221 -2.66 -3.05 16.97
C PHE A 221 -3.45 -4.21 16.38
N SER A 222 -4.54 -4.62 17.03
CA SER A 222 -5.49 -5.57 16.45
C SER A 222 -6.93 -5.08 16.57
N SER A 223 -7.68 -5.15 15.47
CA SER A 223 -9.09 -4.76 15.46
C SER A 223 -10.01 -5.75 16.19
N SER A 224 -9.57 -6.99 16.44
CA SER A 224 -10.33 -7.94 17.27
C SER A 224 -10.24 -7.63 18.76
N SER A 225 -9.10 -7.13 19.24
CA SER A 225 -8.91 -6.72 20.63
C SER A 225 -9.11 -5.22 20.86
N SER A 226 -9.31 -4.44 19.78
CA SER A 226 -9.45 -2.98 19.81
C SER A 226 -8.32 -2.27 20.60
N SER A 227 -7.11 -2.84 20.60
CA SER A 227 -6.02 -2.40 21.48
C SER A 227 -4.64 -2.60 20.85
N TRP A 228 -3.69 -1.80 21.34
CA TRP A 228 -2.27 -2.01 21.11
C TRP A 228 -1.75 -3.11 22.04
N SER A 229 -0.96 -4.02 21.49
CA SER A 229 -0.15 -4.96 22.25
C SER A 229 0.95 -4.25 23.04
N SER A 230 1.52 -4.96 24.03
CA SER A 230 2.75 -4.50 24.68
C SER A 230 3.84 -4.30 23.64
N ARG A 231 4.60 -3.20 23.77
CA ARG A 231 5.77 -2.94 22.94
C ARG A 231 6.71 -4.14 22.98
N ILE A 232 7.14 -4.58 21.81
CA ILE A 232 8.18 -5.60 21.66
C ILE A 232 9.45 -4.87 21.26
N GLU A 233 10.46 -4.87 22.11
CA GLU A 233 11.80 -4.35 21.78
C GLU A 233 12.64 -5.52 21.25
N PHE A 234 13.33 -5.31 20.13
CA PHE A 234 14.14 -6.33 19.48
C PHE A 234 15.34 -5.69 18.79
N ASP A 235 16.49 -6.37 18.84
CA ASP A 235 17.75 -5.99 18.22
C ASP A 235 18.33 -4.61 18.61
N ASP A 236 19.63 -4.62 18.87
CA ASP A 236 20.38 -3.48 19.40
C ASP A 236 21.30 -2.94 18.31
N PHE A 237 21.43 -1.61 18.22
CA PHE A 237 22.39 -0.99 17.32
C PHE A 237 23.12 0.17 17.98
N TYR A 238 24.34 0.40 17.52
CA TYR A 238 25.19 1.48 18.00
C TYR A 238 25.21 2.60 16.97
N ILE A 239 25.08 3.83 17.46
CA ILE A 239 25.24 5.04 16.65
C ILE A 239 26.66 5.55 16.88
N THR A 240 27.47 5.45 15.84
CA THR A 240 28.84 5.99 15.85
C THR A 240 28.80 7.45 15.41
N ARG A 241 29.52 8.30 16.14
CA ARG A 241 29.71 9.70 15.75
C ARG A 241 31.04 9.80 15.02
N GLY A 242 31.00 9.91 13.69
CA GLY A 242 32.17 10.16 12.86
C GLY A 242 32.51 11.66 12.79
N ASP A 243 33.63 11.99 12.16
CA ASP A 243 34.09 13.38 11.97
C ASP A 243 33.10 14.22 11.14
N ASN A 244 32.25 13.55 10.35
CA ASN A 244 31.22 14.16 9.49
C ASN A 244 29.82 14.22 10.16
N GLY A 245 29.66 13.80 11.41
CA GLY A 245 28.37 13.79 12.13
C GLY A 245 27.99 12.44 12.75
N GLU A 246 26.78 12.35 13.31
CA GLU A 246 26.20 11.07 13.76
C GLU A 246 25.88 10.20 12.54
N GLN A 247 26.52 9.03 12.45
CA GLN A 247 26.26 8.07 11.39
C GLN A 247 25.14 7.14 11.86
N TRP A 248 23.97 7.32 11.24
CA TRP A 248 22.81 6.47 11.46
C TRP A 248 22.86 5.29 10.49
N PRO A 249 22.37 4.10 10.88
CA PRO A 249 22.03 3.09 9.89
C PRO A 249 21.01 3.70 8.92
N TYR A 250 21.38 3.86 7.65
CA TYR A 250 20.45 4.22 6.59
C TYR A 250 19.36 3.15 6.57
N MET A 251 18.10 3.55 6.71
CA MET A 251 16.97 2.63 6.64
C MET A 251 16.18 2.93 5.39
N GLU A 252 16.12 1.94 4.52
CA GLU A 252 15.17 1.92 3.43
C GLU A 252 13.96 1.08 3.84
N HIS A 253 12.78 1.66 3.64
CA HIS A 253 11.57 1.24 4.33
C HIS A 253 10.72 0.35 3.43
N SER A 254 11.15 -0.89 3.23
CA SER A 254 10.33 -1.89 2.51
C SER A 254 9.79 -2.94 3.47
N ILE A 255 8.50 -2.86 3.75
CA ILE A 255 7.77 -3.93 4.44
C ILE A 255 6.89 -4.63 3.42
N VAL A 256 7.01 -5.95 3.39
CA VAL A 256 6.27 -6.81 2.49
C VAL A 256 5.46 -7.81 3.31
N VAL A 257 4.22 -8.08 2.93
CA VAL A 257 3.38 -9.07 3.63
C VAL A 257 3.08 -10.25 2.71
N ASP A 258 3.48 -11.44 3.15
CA ASP A 258 3.14 -12.72 2.52
C ASP A 258 2.57 -13.68 3.54
N ARG A 259 1.47 -14.34 3.20
CA ARG A 259 0.83 -15.39 4.01
C ARG A 259 0.66 -15.08 5.52
N GLY A 260 0.40 -13.82 5.85
CA GLY A 260 0.22 -13.38 7.24
C GLY A 260 1.51 -13.11 8.01
N VAL A 261 2.64 -13.06 7.29
CA VAL A 261 3.96 -12.71 7.81
C VAL A 261 4.41 -11.42 7.13
N ALA A 262 4.74 -10.42 7.94
CA ALA A 262 5.38 -9.20 7.50
C ALA A 262 6.89 -9.41 7.48
N HIS A 263 7.51 -9.26 6.32
CA HIS A 263 8.94 -9.29 6.08
C HIS A 263 9.46 -7.86 6.00
N TYR A 264 10.44 -7.56 6.83
CA TYR A 264 11.14 -6.29 6.89
C TYR A 264 12.62 -6.56 6.68
N LEU A 265 13.24 -5.85 5.74
CA LEU A 265 14.68 -5.92 5.55
C LEU A 265 15.27 -4.62 6.04
N LEU A 266 16.35 -4.76 6.78
CA LEU A 266 17.09 -3.62 7.28
C LEU A 266 18.45 -3.61 6.59
N THR A 267 18.75 -2.49 5.96
CA THR A 267 20.09 -2.19 5.46
C THR A 267 20.92 -1.65 6.62
N LYS A 268 22.03 -2.33 6.94
CA LYS A 268 22.98 -1.87 7.95
C LYS A 268 24.27 -1.43 7.26
N TRP A 269 24.66 -0.17 7.45
CA TRP A 269 26.01 0.27 7.10
C TRP A 269 27.02 -0.26 8.15
N PRO A 270 28.23 -0.72 7.79
CA PRO A 270 28.84 -0.80 6.45
C PRO A 270 28.74 -2.18 5.76
N ASP A 271 28.17 -3.20 6.40
CA ASP A 271 28.14 -4.56 5.85
C ASP A 271 26.96 -4.74 4.89
N GLN A 272 27.16 -4.32 3.65
CA GLN A 272 26.17 -4.42 2.56
C GLN A 272 25.98 -5.86 2.05
N HIS A 273 26.76 -6.84 2.52
CA HIS A 273 26.67 -8.23 2.06
C HIS A 273 25.81 -9.10 2.97
N ARG A 274 25.54 -8.65 4.20
CA ARG A 274 24.76 -9.36 5.20
C ARG A 274 23.62 -8.50 5.71
N LEU A 275 22.43 -8.70 5.13
CA LEU A 275 21.26 -7.91 5.43
C LEU A 275 20.35 -8.63 6.44
N PRO A 276 20.16 -8.10 7.66
CA PRO A 276 19.21 -8.69 8.59
C PRO A 276 17.77 -8.53 8.08
N SER A 277 17.08 -9.65 7.96
CA SER A 277 15.67 -9.78 7.64
C SER A 277 14.89 -10.13 8.90
N TYR A 278 13.94 -9.27 9.25
CA TYR A 278 13.00 -9.47 10.34
C TYR A 278 11.68 -9.93 9.77
N THR A 279 11.13 -11.00 10.33
CA THR A 279 9.80 -11.46 10.01
C THR A 279 8.91 -11.36 11.24
N VAL A 280 7.69 -10.90 11.04
CA VAL A 280 6.70 -10.72 12.10
C VAL A 280 5.41 -11.40 11.67
N ASP A 281 5.02 -12.45 12.38
CA ASP A 281 3.79 -13.15 12.09
C ASP A 281 2.55 -12.46 12.68
N MET A 282 1.38 -13.00 12.37
CA MET A 282 0.11 -12.50 12.91
C MET A 282 0.02 -12.53 14.44
N LYS A 283 0.81 -13.33 15.15
CA LYS A 283 0.81 -13.39 16.62
C LYS A 283 1.79 -12.40 17.23
N GLY A 284 2.66 -11.79 16.44
CA GLY A 284 3.70 -10.87 16.89
C GLY A 284 5.00 -11.56 17.24
N TYR A 285 5.20 -12.81 16.81
CA TYR A 285 6.49 -13.45 16.92
C TYR A 285 7.45 -12.83 15.91
N VAL A 286 8.52 -12.24 16.44
CA VAL A 286 9.61 -11.65 15.65
C VAL A 286 10.70 -12.71 15.46
N CYS A 287 11.07 -12.99 14.23
CA CYS A 287 12.20 -13.85 13.89
C CYS A 287 13.22 -13.04 13.08
N VAL A 288 14.49 -13.11 13.48
CA VAL A 288 15.61 -12.46 12.78
C VAL A 288 16.37 -13.51 12.01
N ARG A 289 16.64 -13.23 10.73
CA ARG A 289 17.48 -14.04 9.86
C ARG A 289 18.42 -13.13 9.10
N GLU A 290 19.45 -13.70 8.50
CA GLU A 290 20.44 -12.96 7.73
C GLU A 290 20.35 -13.37 6.27
N LEU A 291 20.22 -12.38 5.39
CA LEU A 291 20.29 -12.54 3.95
C LEU A 291 21.73 -12.30 3.51
N CYS A 292 22.40 -13.35 3.03
CA CYS A 292 23.74 -13.24 2.45
C CYS A 292 23.64 -13.01 0.94
N LEU A 293 24.10 -11.86 0.47
CA LEU A 293 24.12 -11.53 -0.94
C LEU A 293 25.32 -12.21 -1.64
N SER A 294 25.11 -12.72 -2.86
CA SER A 294 26.08 -13.59 -3.54
C SER A 294 27.24 -12.89 -4.27
N SER A 295 27.32 -11.55 -4.24
CA SER A 295 28.27 -10.78 -5.08
C SER A 295 29.47 -10.21 -4.31
N ASN A 296 30.65 -10.27 -4.96
CA ASN A 296 31.94 -9.69 -4.53
C ASN A 296 32.22 -8.29 -5.14
N GLU A 297 31.25 -7.62 -5.77
CA GLU A 297 31.40 -6.29 -6.41
C GLU A 297 30.14 -5.41 -6.19
N PRO A 298 30.26 -4.07 -6.21
CA PRO A 298 30.33 -3.21 -5.03
C PRO A 298 28.97 -2.55 -4.67
N THR A 299 28.91 -1.99 -3.46
CA THR A 299 28.10 -0.81 -3.08
C THR A 299 26.79 -0.60 -3.84
N ALA A 300 25.78 -1.39 -3.49
CA ALA A 300 24.42 -0.99 -3.79
C ALA A 300 24.02 0.13 -2.82
N ASP A 301 23.62 1.29 -3.35
CA ASP A 301 23.16 2.42 -2.56
C ASP A 301 21.76 2.18 -1.96
N THR A 302 20.99 1.27 -2.57
CA THR A 302 19.59 1.01 -2.23
C THR A 302 19.26 -0.49 -2.32
N HIS A 303 18.73 -1.06 -1.23
CA HIS A 303 18.19 -2.41 -1.16
C HIS A 303 16.71 -2.38 -0.75
N LEU A 304 15.82 -2.84 -1.64
CA LEU A 304 14.37 -2.80 -1.41
C LEU A 304 13.74 -4.19 -1.52
N LEU A 305 12.82 -4.49 -0.61
CA LEU A 305 11.99 -5.69 -0.66
C LEU A 305 10.68 -5.41 -1.39
N ALA A 306 10.25 -6.32 -2.25
CA ALA A 306 8.94 -6.25 -2.89
C ALA A 306 8.33 -7.67 -3.09
N LEU A 307 7.01 -7.86 -2.99
CA LEU A 307 6.36 -9.15 -3.31
C LEU A 307 5.72 -9.15 -4.70
N VAL A 308 6.19 -9.97 -5.64
CA VAL A 308 5.42 -10.25 -6.87
C VAL A 308 4.78 -11.61 -6.75
N GLY A 309 3.45 -11.60 -6.67
CA GLY A 309 2.61 -12.74 -7.04
C GLY A 309 2.80 -14.00 -6.21
N GLY A 310 2.00 -14.15 -5.15
CA GLY A 310 1.48 -15.40 -4.55
C GLY A 310 2.43 -16.48 -4.01
N GLU A 311 3.68 -16.53 -4.47
CA GLU A 311 4.68 -17.55 -4.14
C GLU A 311 6.14 -17.03 -4.20
N ARG A 312 6.37 -15.75 -4.52
CA ARG A 312 7.74 -15.25 -4.85
C ARG A 312 8.02 -13.88 -4.22
N SER A 313 9.00 -13.82 -3.32
CA SER A 313 9.48 -12.59 -2.67
C SER A 313 10.64 -11.98 -3.43
N LEU A 314 10.42 -10.89 -4.19
CA LEU A 314 11.49 -10.17 -4.87
C LEU A 314 12.35 -9.36 -3.91
N PHE A 315 13.64 -9.31 -4.22
CA PHE A 315 14.61 -8.49 -3.54
C PHE A 315 15.33 -7.65 -4.59
N LEU A 316 14.99 -6.36 -4.66
CA LEU A 316 15.56 -5.41 -5.60
C LEU A 316 16.85 -4.83 -5.03
N MET A 317 17.93 -4.91 -5.80
CA MET A 317 19.20 -4.25 -5.51
C MET A 317 19.51 -3.31 -6.67
N PHE A 318 19.63 -2.01 -6.41
CA PHE A 318 20.06 -1.02 -7.41
C PHE A 318 21.59 -0.92 -7.40
N ALA A 319 22.22 -1.04 -8.57
CA ALA A 319 23.66 -0.84 -8.73
C ALA A 319 23.93 0.45 -9.53
N GLU A 320 24.91 1.25 -9.10
CA GLU A 320 25.25 2.60 -9.61
C GLU A 320 25.37 2.73 -11.15
N GLU A 321 25.65 1.63 -11.85
CA GLU A 321 25.91 1.63 -13.30
C GLU A 321 24.78 1.03 -14.15
N SER A 322 23.77 0.40 -13.55
CA SER A 322 22.61 -0.14 -14.27
C SER A 322 21.40 -0.39 -13.35
N LEU A 323 20.19 -0.12 -13.84
CA LEU A 323 18.94 -0.48 -13.14
C LEU A 323 18.68 -1.98 -13.22
N ARG A 324 19.50 -2.75 -12.52
CA ARG A 324 19.33 -4.19 -12.35
C ARG A 324 18.38 -4.46 -11.19
N MET A 325 17.59 -5.51 -11.34
CA MET A 325 16.68 -6.00 -10.33
C MET A 325 16.95 -7.49 -10.15
N GLU A 326 17.47 -7.88 -9.00
CA GLU A 326 17.57 -9.30 -8.68
C GLU A 326 16.23 -9.87 -8.23
N ILE A 327 16.03 -11.16 -8.46
CA ILE A 327 14.83 -11.88 -8.09
C ILE A 327 15.27 -13.00 -7.18
N TRP A 328 14.83 -12.93 -5.94
CA TRP A 328 15.03 -13.95 -4.95
C TRP A 328 13.70 -14.63 -4.64
N THR A 329 13.72 -15.75 -3.93
CA THR A 329 12.51 -16.40 -3.44
C THR A 329 12.79 -16.99 -2.08
N PHE A 330 11.82 -16.89 -1.19
CA PHE A 330 11.86 -17.50 0.11
C PHE A 330 11.24 -18.90 0.03
N ARG A 331 11.99 -19.96 0.39
CA ARG A 331 11.43 -21.31 0.50
C ARG A 331 11.02 -21.54 1.94
N GLY A 332 9.72 -21.48 2.20
CA GLY A 332 9.14 -21.82 3.49
C GLY A 332 8.03 -22.84 3.36
N ASP A 333 8.38 -24.12 3.50
CA ASP A 333 7.65 -25.10 4.31
C ASP A 333 8.45 -26.41 4.32
N ASP A 334 8.25 -27.23 5.37
CA ASP A 334 8.82 -28.57 5.66
C ASP A 334 9.62 -28.63 6.98
N GLY A 335 9.16 -27.95 8.04
CA GLY A 335 9.49 -28.31 9.44
C GLY A 335 10.96 -28.33 9.85
N HIS A 336 11.86 -27.79 9.02
CA HIS A 336 13.29 -27.69 9.28
C HIS A 336 13.68 -26.22 9.39
N ASP A 337 14.55 -25.92 10.36
CA ASP A 337 15.00 -24.57 10.72
C ASP A 337 15.78 -23.81 9.62
N ASN A 338 16.03 -24.42 8.46
CA ASN A 338 16.70 -23.81 7.31
C ASN A 338 15.68 -23.22 6.32
N LEU A 339 15.27 -21.99 6.58
CA LEU A 339 14.61 -21.11 5.61
C LEU A 339 15.69 -20.34 4.86
N ASP A 340 16.07 -20.83 3.68
CA ASP A 340 17.12 -20.24 2.85
C ASP A 340 16.53 -19.39 1.71
N TRP A 341 17.10 -18.21 1.48
CA TRP A 341 16.81 -17.39 0.30
C TRP A 341 17.43 -18.03 -0.94
N ILE A 342 16.65 -18.14 -2.02
CA ILE A 342 17.07 -18.76 -3.27
C ILE A 342 17.08 -17.71 -4.37
N TYR A 343 18.25 -17.45 -4.95
CA TYR A 343 18.40 -16.65 -6.17
C TYR A 343 17.65 -17.30 -7.34
N LYS A 344 16.81 -16.53 -8.02
CA LYS A 344 16.01 -16.98 -9.18
C LYS A 344 16.42 -16.33 -10.49
N GLY A 345 17.01 -15.15 -10.46
CA GLY A 345 17.47 -14.48 -11.67
C GLY A 345 17.63 -12.98 -11.49
N VAL A 346 17.86 -12.31 -12.61
CA VAL A 346 18.02 -10.86 -12.69
C VAL A 346 17.19 -10.34 -13.86
N MET A 347 16.61 -9.16 -13.68
CA MET A 347 15.91 -8.40 -14.72
C MET A 347 16.56 -7.03 -14.84
N GLU A 348 16.78 -6.56 -16.07
CA GLU A 348 17.21 -5.19 -16.33
C GLU A 348 15.99 -4.31 -16.62
N LEU A 349 15.85 -3.24 -15.84
CA LEU A 349 14.85 -2.21 -16.10
C LEU A 349 15.40 -1.25 -17.17
N LYS A 350 14.54 -0.89 -18.12
CA LYS A 350 14.89 -0.08 -19.28
C LYS A 350 14.26 1.31 -19.14
N PRO A 351 15.02 2.31 -18.64
CA PRO A 351 14.49 3.64 -18.44
C PRO A 351 14.18 4.31 -19.78
N PRO A 352 13.15 5.18 -19.85
CA PRO A 352 12.84 5.89 -21.07
C PRO A 352 14.00 6.80 -21.49
N LYS A 353 14.24 6.87 -22.81
CA LYS A 353 15.23 7.76 -23.44
C LYS A 353 16.70 7.51 -23.05
N ASN A 354 17.07 6.30 -22.60
CA ASN A 354 18.42 5.97 -22.11
C ASN A 354 18.95 6.94 -21.05
N ARG A 355 18.05 7.55 -20.26
CA ARG A 355 18.45 8.41 -19.16
C ARG A 355 18.97 7.58 -18.00
N ARG A 356 20.02 8.08 -17.35
CA ARG A 356 20.49 7.53 -16.08
C ARG A 356 19.51 7.94 -14.98
N ILE A 357 19.13 6.97 -14.15
CA ILE A 357 18.42 7.21 -12.89
C ILE A 357 19.52 7.17 -11.84
N ASP A 358 19.90 8.35 -11.37
CA ASP A 358 20.88 8.51 -10.29
C ASP A 358 20.08 8.54 -8.97
N ASP A 359 20.39 7.61 -8.08
CA ASP A 359 19.83 7.44 -6.73
C ASP A 359 18.28 7.28 -6.67
N VAL A 360 17.83 6.16 -6.12
CA VAL A 360 16.40 5.87 -5.96
C VAL A 360 15.94 6.33 -4.58
N LEU A 361 14.94 7.22 -4.54
CA LEU A 361 14.38 7.74 -3.29
C LEU A 361 13.45 6.73 -2.62
N TRP A 362 12.60 6.05 -3.41
CA TRP A 362 11.76 4.96 -2.94
C TRP A 362 11.20 4.13 -4.10
N VAL A 363 10.72 2.93 -3.78
CA VAL A 363 10.04 2.03 -4.72
C VAL A 363 8.78 1.44 -4.09
N TRP A 364 7.76 1.28 -4.90
CA TRP A 364 6.50 0.65 -4.55
C TRP A 364 6.15 -0.43 -5.55
N LEU A 365 5.61 -1.55 -5.08
CA LEU A 365 5.14 -2.63 -5.93
C LEU A 365 3.64 -2.84 -5.74
N GLY A 366 2.90 -2.82 -6.86
CA GLY A 366 1.50 -3.25 -6.89
C GLY A 366 1.41 -4.77 -6.76
N GLU A 367 0.84 -5.23 -5.63
CA GLU A 367 0.75 -6.65 -5.27
C GLU A 367 0.01 -7.52 -6.30
N LYS A 368 -1.00 -6.97 -6.99
CA LYS A 368 -1.85 -7.66 -7.98
C LYS A 368 -1.59 -7.20 -9.42
N SER A 369 -1.15 -5.96 -9.63
CA SER A 369 -0.94 -5.37 -10.96
C SER A 369 0.44 -5.66 -11.54
N ASN A 370 1.34 -6.30 -10.79
CA ASN A 370 2.71 -6.62 -11.22
C ASN A 370 3.46 -5.39 -11.76
N THR A 371 3.15 -4.23 -11.19
CA THR A 371 3.63 -2.93 -11.65
C THR A 371 4.47 -2.30 -10.56
N LEU A 372 5.68 -1.86 -10.90
CA LEU A 372 6.64 -1.27 -9.99
C LEU A 372 6.71 0.24 -10.23
N LEU A 373 6.55 1.04 -9.18
CA LEU A 373 6.68 2.49 -9.22
C LEU A 373 7.99 2.87 -8.54
N ILE A 374 8.84 3.60 -9.25
CA ILE A 374 10.17 4.03 -8.80
C ILE A 374 10.16 5.56 -8.78
N MET A 375 10.61 6.17 -7.69
CA MET A 375 10.88 7.61 -7.63
C MET A 375 12.38 7.86 -7.44
N ASP A 376 12.97 8.71 -8.28
CA ASP A 376 14.36 9.12 -8.15
C ASP A 376 14.53 10.36 -7.23
N TRP A 377 15.76 10.70 -6.89
CA TRP A 377 16.08 11.88 -6.07
C TRP A 377 15.68 13.22 -6.72
N ASP A 378 15.56 13.26 -8.05
CA ASP A 378 15.02 14.38 -8.81
C ASP A 378 13.48 14.46 -8.75
N LEU A 379 12.84 13.62 -7.93
CA LEU A 379 11.39 13.49 -7.76
C LEU A 379 10.66 13.09 -9.06
N ARG A 380 11.36 12.44 -9.99
CA ARG A 380 10.75 11.84 -11.17
C ARG A 380 10.23 10.47 -10.84
N ALA A 381 9.05 10.16 -11.35
CA ALA A 381 8.39 8.90 -11.11
C ALA A 381 8.38 8.05 -12.38
N TYR A 382 8.68 6.77 -12.25
CA TYR A 382 8.72 5.81 -13.34
C TYR A 382 7.86 4.59 -13.00
N LEU A 383 7.04 4.17 -13.95
CA LEU A 383 6.23 2.96 -13.86
C LEU A 383 6.89 1.86 -14.68
N ALA A 384 7.38 0.81 -14.03
CA ALA A 384 8.01 -0.33 -14.66
C ALA A 384 7.06 -1.53 -14.74
N ASN A 385 7.01 -2.13 -15.93
CA ASN A 385 6.32 -3.39 -16.17
C ASN A 385 7.29 -4.55 -15.91
N LEU A 386 6.98 -5.38 -14.92
CA LEU A 386 7.90 -6.44 -14.47
C LEU A 386 7.94 -7.68 -15.37
N GLU A 387 7.08 -7.78 -16.39
CA GLU A 387 7.16 -8.85 -17.39
C GLU A 387 8.14 -8.50 -18.51
N THR A 388 8.25 -7.22 -18.86
CA THR A 388 9.01 -6.74 -20.01
C THR A 388 10.27 -5.94 -19.62
N GLY A 389 10.34 -5.48 -18.37
CA GLY A 389 11.37 -4.55 -17.89
C GLY A 389 11.22 -3.12 -18.45
N ALA A 390 10.19 -2.85 -19.27
CA ALA A 390 9.97 -1.53 -19.84
C ALA A 390 9.50 -0.53 -18.77
N MET A 391 10.03 0.69 -18.82
CA MET A 391 9.65 1.78 -17.92
C MET A 391 9.00 2.93 -18.68
N GLU A 392 7.97 3.52 -18.08
CA GLU A 392 7.29 4.73 -18.55
C GLU A 392 7.47 5.86 -17.53
N GLU A 393 7.80 7.07 -18.00
CA GLU A 393 7.92 8.25 -17.14
C GLU A 393 6.51 8.78 -16.82
N MET A 394 6.20 8.87 -15.53
CA MET A 394 4.90 9.23 -14.99
C MET A 394 4.97 10.46 -14.06
N THR A 395 6.08 11.19 -14.06
CA THR A 395 6.34 12.37 -13.22
C THR A 395 5.17 13.37 -13.20
N GLU A 396 4.53 13.58 -14.35
CA GLU A 396 3.39 14.49 -14.51
C GLU A 396 2.21 14.15 -13.57
N LEU A 397 2.01 12.87 -13.25
CA LEU A 397 0.95 12.42 -12.34
C LEU A 397 1.19 12.88 -10.90
N PHE A 398 2.46 13.03 -10.53
CA PHE A 398 2.92 13.37 -9.19
C PHE A 398 3.15 14.87 -8.99
N TYR A 399 2.93 15.70 -10.02
CA TYR A 399 2.99 17.15 -9.84
C TYR A 399 2.05 17.61 -8.72
N ASN A 400 2.58 18.50 -7.88
CA ASN A 400 1.89 19.02 -6.71
C ASN A 400 1.51 17.91 -5.70
N THR A 401 2.25 16.81 -5.64
CA THR A 401 2.11 15.81 -4.58
C THR A 401 3.40 15.68 -3.78
N VAL A 402 3.28 15.39 -2.49
CA VAL A 402 4.42 15.13 -1.59
C VAL A 402 4.99 13.74 -1.91
N PRO A 403 6.30 13.49 -1.75
CA PRO A 403 6.93 12.20 -2.08
C PRO A 403 6.32 10.96 -1.39
N ASN A 404 5.49 11.13 -0.35
CA ASN A 404 4.86 10.03 0.39
C ASN A 404 3.58 9.53 -0.31
N ALA A 405 3.68 9.14 -1.58
CA ALA A 405 2.59 8.49 -2.29
C ALA A 405 2.48 7.03 -1.82
N VAL A 406 1.25 6.52 -1.65
CA VAL A 406 0.97 5.13 -1.26
C VAL A 406 0.23 4.43 -2.39
N PRO A 407 0.78 3.37 -3.00
CA PRO A 407 0.11 2.61 -4.04
C PRO A 407 -1.11 1.90 -3.45
N VAL A 408 -2.20 1.86 -4.21
CA VAL A 408 -3.41 1.15 -3.84
C VAL A 408 -3.99 0.43 -5.03
N GLU A 409 -4.41 -0.80 -4.80
CA GLU A 409 -5.17 -1.59 -5.74
C GLU A 409 -6.57 -1.84 -5.17
N ILE A 410 -7.58 -1.34 -5.87
CA ILE A 410 -8.97 -1.43 -5.42
C ILE A 410 -9.68 -2.51 -6.26
N ASP A 411 -10.21 -3.55 -5.59
CA ASP A 411 -11.08 -4.54 -6.23
C ASP A 411 -12.37 -3.86 -6.70
N TRP A 412 -12.47 -3.67 -8.01
CA TRP A 412 -13.57 -2.96 -8.65
C TRP A 412 -14.90 -3.72 -8.54
N PRO A 413 -14.98 -5.04 -8.84
CA PRO A 413 -16.15 -5.85 -8.51
C PRO A 413 -16.65 -5.70 -7.07
N ALA A 414 -15.75 -5.76 -6.08
CA ALA A 414 -16.10 -5.67 -4.67
C ALA A 414 -16.61 -4.26 -4.30
N LEU A 415 -15.92 -3.21 -4.76
CA LEU A 415 -16.33 -1.82 -4.57
C LEU A 415 -17.71 -1.57 -5.19
N PHE A 416 -17.88 -1.98 -6.45
CA PHE A 416 -19.11 -1.78 -7.21
C PHE A 416 -20.32 -2.43 -6.52
N ARG A 417 -20.18 -3.69 -6.11
CA ARG A 417 -21.21 -4.42 -5.35
C ARG A 417 -21.55 -3.74 -4.03
N THR A 418 -20.55 -3.28 -3.29
CA THR A 418 -20.74 -2.67 -1.97
C THR A 418 -21.46 -1.32 -2.09
N ARG A 419 -21.11 -0.51 -3.09
CA ARG A 419 -21.78 0.79 -3.36
C ARG A 419 -23.22 0.60 -3.81
N LEU A 420 -23.50 -0.40 -4.64
CA LEU A 420 -24.88 -0.76 -4.99
C LEU A 420 -25.71 -1.22 -3.78
N GLY A 421 -25.08 -1.78 -2.75
CA GLY A 421 -25.73 -2.13 -1.49
C GLY A 421 -26.21 -0.91 -0.70
N ARG A 422 -25.43 0.18 -0.72
CA ARG A 422 -25.63 1.37 0.12
C ARG A 422 -26.64 2.38 -0.39
N HIS A 423 -26.91 2.45 -1.70
CA HIS A 423 -27.87 3.40 -2.28
C HIS A 423 -29.35 3.05 -2.02
N ILE A 424 -29.63 2.21 -1.04
CA ILE A 424 -30.97 1.79 -0.64
C ILE A 424 -31.03 1.82 0.89
N CYS A 425 -31.38 3.00 1.40
CA CYS A 425 -32.22 3.26 2.56
C CYS A 425 -32.86 4.63 2.33
#